data_AF-A0A4V0E3D5-F1
#
_entry.id   AF-A0A4V0E3D5-F1
#
_cell.length_a   1.000
_cell.length_b   1.000
_cell.length_c   1.000
_cell.angle_alpha   90.00
_cell.angle_beta   90.00
_cell.angle_gamma   90.00
#
_symmetry.space_group_name_H-M   'P 1'
#
loop_
_entity.id
_entity.type
_entity.pdbx_description
1 polymer ?
#
loop_
_entity_poly.entity_id
_entity_poly.type
_entity_poly.pdbx_seq_one_letter_code
_entity_poly.pdbx_strand_id
1 'polypeptide(L)'
;MSIITTILATLVALEHFYIFYLESMATQSDATSRVFNMDKEELTRPSVTSLFKNQGIYNALIGVFLLYGIYFSQSLEIVTIFVLFVLGAAIYGSLTADKKIILKQGGPAILTLLSMLLLK
;
A
#
# COMPACT_ATOMS: atom_id res chain seq x y z
N MET A 1 17.77 2.75 -11.75
CA MET A 1 16.47 2.06 -11.89
C MET A 1 15.96 2.29 -13.30
N SER A 2 15.50 1.26 -13.99
CA SER A 2 14.79 1.47 -15.26
C SER A 2 13.52 2.32 -15.09
N ILE A 3 13.08 2.91 -16.20
CA ILE A 3 11.83 3.67 -16.26
C ILE A 3 10.62 2.80 -15.87
N ILE A 4 10.65 1.51 -16.22
CA ILE A 4 9.60 0.55 -15.86
C ILE A 4 9.56 0.35 -14.34
N THR A 5 10.70 0.11 -13.70
CA THR A 5 10.79 0.02 -12.23
C THR A 5 10.29 1.29 -11.56
N THR A 6 10.65 2.46 -12.09
CA THR A 6 10.23 3.76 -11.57
C THR A 6 8.70 3.91 -11.62
N ILE A 7 8.07 3.56 -12.75
CA ILE A 7 6.62 3.61 -12.91
C ILE A 7 5.94 2.65 -11.93
N LEU A 8 6.38 1.38 -11.89
CA LEU A 8 5.77 0.37 -11.02
C LEU A 8 5.89 0.73 -9.53
N ALA A 9 7.07 1.16 -9.08
CA ALA A 9 7.27 1.57 -7.69
C ALA A 9 6.44 2.82 -7.33
N THR A 10 6.25 3.73 -8.28
CA THR A 10 5.37 4.90 -8.09
C THR A 10 3.92 4.47 -7.96
N LEU A 11 3.46 3.48 -8.74
CA LEU A 11 2.12 2.92 -8.59
C LEU A 11 1.91 2.30 -7.19
N VAL A 12 2.91 1.60 -6.65
CA VAL A 12 2.85 1.10 -5.26
C VAL A 12 2.69 2.25 -4.26
N ALA A 13 3.44 3.34 -4.42
CA ALA A 13 3.32 4.51 -3.54
C ALA A 13 1.92 5.16 -3.63
N LEU A 14 1.39 5.32 -4.85
CA LEU A 14 0.05 5.87 -5.08
C LEU A 14 -1.05 4.98 -4.51
N GLU A 15 -0.90 3.67 -4.62
CA GLU A 15 -1.81 2.71 -3.98
C GLU A 15 -1.87 2.95 -2.46
N HIS A 16 -0.73 3.14 -1.80
CA HIS A 16 -0.68 3.37 -0.36
C HIS A 16 -1.27 4.72 0.04
N PHE A 17 -1.15 5.74 -0.80
CA PHE A 17 -1.87 6.99 -0.58
C PHE A 17 -3.38 6.85 -0.77
N TYR A 18 -3.83 6.02 -1.70
CA TYR A 18 -5.24 5.70 -1.85
C TYR A 18 -5.80 4.97 -0.63
N ILE A 19 -5.06 3.97 -0.13
CA ILE A 19 -5.40 3.24 1.10
C ILE A 19 -5.44 4.21 2.30
N PHE A 20 -4.42 5.05 2.47
CA PHE A 20 -4.41 6.12 3.47
C PHE A 20 -5.66 7.00 3.40
N TYR A 21 -6.03 7.45 2.21
CA TYR A 21 -7.19 8.31 2.04
C TYR A 21 -8.46 7.60 2.54
N LEU A 22 -8.67 6.34 2.15
CA LEU A 22 -9.82 5.55 2.59
C LEU A 22 -9.82 5.29 4.09
N GLU A 23 -8.66 5.00 4.69
CA GLU A 23 -8.55 4.64 6.10
C GLU A 23 -8.59 5.85 7.03
N SER A 24 -7.95 6.97 6.68
CA SER A 24 -7.79 8.11 7.57
C SER A 24 -8.74 9.28 7.29
N MET A 25 -9.10 9.51 6.02
CA MET A 25 -9.89 10.67 5.60
C MET A 25 -11.34 10.29 5.31
N ALA A 26 -11.56 9.17 4.63
CA ALA A 26 -12.86 8.71 4.16
C ALA A 26 -13.32 7.40 4.84
N THR A 27 -12.91 7.16 6.09
CA THR A 27 -13.09 5.89 6.82
C THR A 27 -14.51 5.32 6.78
N GLN A 28 -15.52 6.19 6.84
CA GLN A 28 -16.93 5.79 6.90
C GLN A 28 -17.64 5.88 5.54
N SER A 29 -16.88 5.99 4.44
CA SER A 29 -17.43 6.10 3.09
C SER A 29 -17.87 4.75 2.53
N ASP A 30 -18.79 4.78 1.55
CA ASP A 30 -19.19 3.57 0.82
C ASP A 30 -18.01 2.97 0.03
N ALA A 31 -17.03 3.80 -0.35
CA ALA A 31 -15.81 3.33 -1.00
C ALA A 31 -14.96 2.49 -0.05
N THR A 32 -14.73 2.95 1.19
CA THR A 32 -13.99 2.20 2.21
C THR A 32 -14.69 0.88 2.52
N SER A 33 -16.01 0.91 2.74
CA SER A 33 -16.81 -0.31 2.94
C SER A 33 -16.63 -1.34 1.82
N ARG A 34 -16.69 -0.91 0.55
CA ARG A 34 -16.48 -1.80 -0.60
C ARG A 34 -15.05 -2.31 -0.74
N VAL A 35 -14.04 -1.47 -0.50
CA VAL A 35 -12.63 -1.82 -0.70
C VAL A 35 -12.14 -2.79 0.36
N PHE A 36 -12.52 -2.55 1.62
CA PHE A 36 -12.14 -3.36 2.77
C PHE A 36 -13.15 -4.46 3.10
N ASN A 37 -14.24 -4.56 2.33
CA ASN A 37 -15.30 -5.56 2.52
C ASN A 37 -15.84 -5.57 3.96
N MET A 38 -16.16 -4.38 4.47
CA MET A 38 -16.59 -4.16 5.86
C MET A 38 -17.90 -3.38 5.89
N ASP A 39 -18.80 -3.75 6.79
CA ASP A 39 -20.08 -3.04 6.96
C ASP A 39 -19.86 -1.60 7.39
N LYS A 40 -20.71 -0.70 6.90
CA LYS A 40 -20.58 0.73 7.17
C LYS A 40 -20.80 1.03 8.65
N GLU A 41 -21.73 0.31 9.28
CA GLU A 41 -21.99 0.37 10.71
C GLU A 41 -20.74 0.00 11.52
N GLU A 42 -20.00 -1.03 11.10
CA GLU A 42 -18.74 -1.43 11.74
C GLU A 42 -17.68 -0.33 11.62
N LEU A 43 -17.56 0.30 10.45
CA LEU A 43 -16.64 1.42 10.22
C LEU A 43 -16.97 2.65 11.09
N THR A 44 -18.21 2.81 11.52
CA THR A 44 -18.61 3.92 12.43
C THR A 44 -18.25 3.68 13.90
N ARG A 45 -17.88 2.45 14.29
CA ARG A 45 -17.44 2.19 15.68
C ARG A 45 -16.19 3.02 16.00
N PRO A 46 -16.17 3.78 17.11
CA PRO A 46 -15.06 4.66 17.43
C PRO A 46 -13.70 3.96 17.51
N SER A 47 -13.66 2.73 18.05
CA SER A 47 -12.43 1.93 18.12
C SER A 47 -11.92 1.52 16.73
N VAL A 48 -12.81 1.10 15.83
CA VAL A 48 -12.48 0.73 14.45
C VAL A 48 -12.00 1.95 13.68
N THR A 49 -12.74 3.07 13.75
CA THR A 49 -12.33 4.33 13.10
C THR A 49 -10.94 4.77 13.58
N SER A 50 -10.66 4.71 14.88
CA SER A 50 -9.35 5.10 15.43
C SER A 50 -8.21 4.21 14.92
N LEU A 51 -8.42 2.89 14.89
CA LEU A 51 -7.44 1.93 14.38
C LEU A 51 -7.18 2.12 12.88
N PHE A 52 -8.22 2.30 12.08
CA PHE A 52 -8.10 2.59 10.65
C PHE A 52 -7.33 3.89 10.42
N LYS A 53 -7.67 4.96 11.15
CA LYS A 53 -6.94 6.23 11.02
C LYS A 53 -5.45 6.09 11.30
N ASN A 54 -5.07 5.28 12.28
CA ASN A 54 -3.67 4.99 12.57
C ASN A 54 -3.02 4.13 11.46
N GLN A 55 -3.72 3.11 10.95
CA GLN A 55 -3.24 2.31 9.81
C GLN A 55 -2.99 3.16 8.57
N GLY A 56 -3.89 4.10 8.28
CA GLY A 56 -3.74 4.98 7.13
C GLY A 56 -2.50 5.87 7.23
N ILE A 57 -2.10 6.33 8.42
CA ILE A 57 -0.86 7.10 8.57
C ILE A 57 0.37 6.24 8.26
N TYR A 58 0.41 4.97 8.66
CA TYR A 58 1.49 4.08 8.24
C TYR A 58 1.53 3.90 6.72
N ASN A 59 0.36 3.72 6.08
CA ASN A 59 0.25 3.66 4.62
C ASN A 59 0.76 4.95 3.95
N ALA A 60 0.40 6.13 4.48
CA ALA A 60 0.91 7.40 3.96
C ALA A 60 2.45 7.48 4.05
N LEU A 61 3.03 7.06 5.18
CA LEU A 61 4.48 7.07 5.37
C LEU A 61 5.19 6.11 4.41
N ILE A 62 4.63 4.92 4.15
CA ILE A 62 5.15 4.00 3.12
C ILE A 62 5.19 4.68 1.76
N GLY A 63 4.10 5.35 1.36
CA GLY A 63 4.04 6.12 0.11
C GLY A 63 5.11 7.21 0.06
N VAL A 64 5.26 8.00 1.13
CA VAL A 64 6.27 9.07 1.23
C VAL A 64 7.68 8.53 1.08
N PHE A 65 8.04 7.47 1.82
CA PHE A 65 9.39 6.92 1.78
C PHE A 65 9.68 6.20 0.47
N LEU A 66 8.69 5.61 -0.19
CA LEU A 66 8.83 5.11 -1.56
C LEU A 66 9.13 6.25 -2.53
N LEU A 67 8.36 7.35 -2.51
CA LEU A 67 8.63 8.51 -3.37
C LEU A 67 10.00 9.14 -3.08
N TYR A 68 10.42 9.18 -1.82
CA TYR A 68 11.76 9.61 -1.44
C TYR A 68 12.85 8.68 -2.00
N GLY A 69 12.64 7.36 -1.92
CA GLY A 69 13.49 6.33 -2.51
C GLY A 69 13.63 6.50 -4.03
N ILE A 70 12.51 6.77 -4.71
CA ILE A 70 12.43 6.85 -6.17
C ILE A 70 13.04 8.16 -6.71
N TYR A 71 12.62 9.31 -6.19
CA TYR A 71 12.85 10.60 -6.84
C TYR A 71 13.94 11.46 -6.20
N PHE A 72 14.12 11.36 -4.88
CA PHE A 72 15.05 12.22 -4.14
C PHE A 72 16.39 11.53 -3.89
N SER A 73 16.36 10.39 -3.21
CA SER A 73 17.57 9.61 -2.91
C SER A 73 18.02 8.73 -4.06
N GLN A 74 17.10 8.37 -4.97
CA GLN A 74 17.32 7.41 -6.07
C GLN A 74 17.94 6.08 -5.59
N SER A 75 17.66 5.69 -4.35
CA SER A 75 18.26 4.53 -3.69
C SER A 75 17.44 3.28 -3.96
N LEU A 76 18.00 2.35 -4.74
CA LEU A 76 17.39 1.05 -4.99
C LEU A 76 17.16 0.27 -3.69
N GLU A 77 18.05 0.42 -2.70
CA GLU A 77 17.92 -0.23 -1.39
C GLU A 77 16.67 0.24 -0.65
N ILE A 78 16.43 1.56 -0.58
CA ILE A 78 15.24 2.12 0.06
C ILE A 78 13.97 1.61 -0.63
N VAL A 79 13.91 1.69 -1.96
CA VAL A 79 12.73 1.22 -2.70
C VAL A 79 12.52 -0.27 -2.48
N THR A 80 13.58 -1.08 -2.49
CA THR A 80 13.50 -2.53 -2.26
C THR A 80 12.95 -2.85 -0.87
N ILE A 81 13.44 -2.18 0.19
CA ILE A 81 12.98 -2.39 1.56
C ILE A 81 11.48 -2.12 1.69
N PHE A 82 10.99 -1.00 1.17
CA PHE A 82 9.57 -0.67 1.26
C PHE A 82 8.71 -1.58 0.37
N VAL A 83 9.16 -1.96 -0.83
CA VAL A 83 8.40 -2.90 -1.66
C VAL A 83 8.32 -4.29 -1.02
N LEU A 84 9.41 -4.76 -0.37
CA LEU A 84 9.39 -6.01 0.40
C LEU A 84 8.48 -5.92 1.62
N PHE A 85 8.45 -4.76 2.29
CA PHE A 85 7.52 -4.50 3.39
C PHE A 85 6.06 -4.64 2.92
N VAL A 86 5.71 -4.00 1.79
CA VAL A 86 4.38 -4.09 1.18
C VAL A 86 4.05 -5.54 0.82
N LEU A 87 4.99 -6.27 0.21
CA LEU A 87 4.77 -7.68 -0.13
C LEU A 87 4.52 -8.53 1.12
N GLY A 88 5.29 -8.33 2.19
CA GLY A 88 5.10 -9.04 3.46
C GLY A 88 3.72 -8.77 4.07
N ALA A 89 3.31 -7.50 4.10
CA ALA A 89 1.98 -7.09 4.57
C ALA A 89 0.86 -7.69 3.69
N ALA A 90 1.02 -7.69 2.37
CA ALA A 90 0.04 -8.23 1.43
C ALA A 90 -0.09 -9.75 1.56
N ILE A 91 1.02 -10.48 1.76
CA ILE A 91 0.99 -11.93 2.03
C ILE A 91 0.21 -12.19 3.31
N TYR A 92 0.57 -11.54 4.42
CA TYR A 92 -0.10 -11.75 5.70
C TYR A 92 -1.58 -11.38 5.64
N GLY A 93 -1.92 -10.23 5.04
CA GLY A 93 -3.30 -9.78 4.84
C GLY A 93 -4.10 -10.74 3.96
N SER A 94 -3.49 -11.33 2.93
CA SER A 94 -4.17 -12.30 2.07
C SER A 94 -4.49 -13.63 2.74
N LEU A 95 -3.72 -14.00 3.77
CA LEU A 95 -3.94 -15.20 4.56
C LEU A 95 -4.95 -15.00 5.68
N THR A 96 -5.15 -13.76 6.14
CA THR A 96 -5.91 -13.46 7.37
C THR A 96 -7.19 -12.66 7.15
N ALA A 97 -7.24 -11.76 6.16
CA ALA A 97 -8.33 -10.81 5.98
C ALA A 97 -9.06 -11.03 4.64
N ASP A 98 -8.39 -10.84 3.51
CA ASP A 98 -8.99 -11.01 2.18
C ASP A 98 -7.92 -11.47 1.18
N LYS A 99 -8.15 -12.63 0.56
CA LYS A 99 -7.28 -13.20 -0.47
C LYS A 99 -7.00 -12.23 -1.62
N LYS A 100 -7.89 -11.28 -1.91
CA LYS A 100 -7.70 -10.28 -2.97
C LYS A 100 -6.59 -9.27 -2.66
N ILE A 101 -6.15 -9.16 -1.41
CA ILE A 101 -5.04 -8.26 -1.02
C ILE A 101 -3.75 -8.61 -1.75
N ILE A 102 -3.46 -9.91 -1.96
CA ILE A 102 -2.25 -10.31 -2.70
C ILE A 102 -2.27 -9.80 -4.14
N LEU A 103 -3.45 -9.68 -4.75
CA LEU A 103 -3.58 -9.18 -6.12
C LEU A 103 -3.53 -7.65 -6.17
N LYS A 104 -4.25 -6.99 -5.24
CA LYS A 104 -4.35 -5.52 -5.22
C LYS A 104 -3.03 -4.87 -4.77
N GLN A 105 -2.52 -5.25 -3.61
CA GLN A 105 -1.29 -4.70 -3.01
C GLN A 105 -0.05 -5.50 -3.37
N GLY A 106 -0.16 -6.83 -3.31
CA GLY A 106 0.97 -7.71 -3.60
C GLY A 106 1.36 -7.70 -5.08
N GLY A 107 0.39 -7.58 -5.99
CA GLY A 107 0.60 -7.60 -7.44
C GLY A 107 1.58 -6.50 -7.90
N PRO A 108 1.28 -5.21 -7.65
CA PRO A 108 2.19 -4.11 -7.95
C PRO A 108 3.56 -4.27 -7.30
N ALA A 109 3.63 -4.72 -6.05
CA ALA A 109 4.89 -4.96 -5.34
C ALA A 109 5.74 -6.07 -5.99
N ILE A 110 5.12 -7.21 -6.33
CA ILE A 110 5.79 -8.33 -7.02
C ILE A 110 6.31 -7.89 -8.38
N LEU A 111 5.49 -7.19 -9.17
CA LEU A 111 5.91 -6.68 -10.48
C LEU A 111 7.08 -5.70 -10.35
N THR A 112 7.06 -4.85 -9.32
CA THR A 112 8.16 -3.92 -9.02
C THR A 112 9.46 -4.68 -8.71
N LEU A 113 9.42 -5.70 -7.85
CA LEU A 113 10.59 -6.52 -7.51
C LEU A 113 11.12 -7.27 -8.72
N LEU A 114 10.25 -7.88 -9.52
CA LEU A 114 10.64 -8.56 -10.75
C LEU A 114 11.33 -7.60 -11.73
N SER A 115 10.79 -6.38 -11.89
CA SER A 115 11.39 -5.34 -12.72
C SER A 115 12.78 -4.92 -12.21
N MET A 116 12.97 -4.78 -10.89
CA MET A 116 14.28 -4.46 -10.31
C MET A 116 15.33 -5.55 -10.58
N LEU A 117 14.91 -6.82 -10.54
CA LEU A 117 15.81 -7.96 -10.76
C LEU A 117 16.18 -8.13 -12.24
N LEU A 118 15.22 -7.90 -13.15
CA LEU A 118 15.36 -8.19 -14.58
C LEU A 118 15.81 -6.98 -15.41
N LEU A 119 15.48 -5.77 -15.00
CA LEU A 119 15.61 -4.54 -15.78
C LEU A 119 16.44 -3.47 -15.04
N LYS A 120 17.63 -3.85 -14.51
CA LYS A 120 18.53 -3.00 -13.70
C LYS A 120 18.47 -1.51 -14.06
#